data_AF-A0AAU1U0V4-F1
#
_entry.id   AF-A0AAU1U0V4-F1
#
_cell.length_a   1.000
_cell.length_b   1.000
_cell.length_c   1.000
_cell.angle_alpha   90.00
_cell.angle_beta   90.00
_cell.angle_gamma   90.00
#
_symmetry.space_group_name_H-M   'P 1'
#
loop_
_entity.id
_entity.type
_entity.pdbx_description
1 polymer ?
#
loop_
_entity_poly.entity_id
_entity_poly.type
_entity_poly.pdbx_seq_one_letter_code
_entity_poly.pdbx_strand_id
1 'polypeptide(L)'
;MADQGIPDASLDGYVRLLAAAAATGRRPTRDELDSRRAVGERAAEAGHGLRALVGAHLDATRSHWPATGSPDSVLAAVAQAVDALAEGYERAQRLAVRQEEAARREFIDDLLYGRSDLGLLAQRAEHFGLRLSFEHAVAVAQGTVAYDEGDAVLREVERALIGRFGDRSILLTTKDGRLVCVAPGDQDEVLAFFAKQAFAAADGCQVAIGRPQPGAGGVVQSYEEALNALNLAERLELDAPVLRAADLLVYPVLTRDRQAMADLVRSVLGPMRDARGGAQPLLDTLTAYFEAGCVGAEAARRLSLSVRALTYRLERIHHLTGADPSDPVHRYTLQTAVIGARLLDWPSVAL
;
A
#
# COMPACT_ATOMS: atom_id res chain seq x y z
N MET A 1 20.53 -22.41 -5.77
CA MET A 1 20.96 -22.21 -4.38
C MET A 1 21.84 -23.39 -4.02
N ALA A 2 23.14 -23.15 -3.80
CA ALA A 2 24.09 -24.21 -3.51
C ALA A 2 23.69 -24.93 -2.21
N ASP A 3 23.72 -26.26 -2.24
CA ASP A 3 23.51 -27.15 -1.11
C ASP A 3 24.68 -26.96 -0.12
N GLN A 4 24.57 -25.93 0.73
CA GLN A 4 25.48 -25.78 1.86
C GLN A 4 25.17 -26.94 2.81
N GLY A 5 26.01 -27.97 2.76
CA GLY A 5 25.93 -29.13 3.64
C GLY A 5 25.74 -28.68 5.09
N ILE A 6 24.79 -29.31 5.77
CA ILE A 6 24.40 -28.91 7.11
C ILE A 6 25.57 -29.17 8.06
N PRO A 7 25.97 -28.20 8.90
CA PRO A 7 27.08 -28.39 9.82
C PRO A 7 26.84 -29.57 10.76
N ASP A 8 27.90 -30.36 11.03
CA ASP A 8 27.87 -31.46 12.02
C ASP A 8 27.39 -30.99 13.40
N ALA A 9 27.65 -29.72 13.73
CA ALA A 9 27.19 -29.07 14.96
C ALA A 9 25.65 -29.08 15.12
N SER A 10 24.88 -29.25 14.04
CA SER A 10 23.43 -29.42 14.09
C SER A 10 23.00 -30.75 14.73
N LEU A 11 23.87 -31.77 14.70
CA LEU A 11 23.63 -33.08 15.30
C LEU A 11 24.17 -33.18 16.72
N ASP A 12 24.80 -32.13 17.25
CA ASP A 12 25.39 -32.14 18.59
C ASP A 12 24.38 -32.53 19.64
N GLY A 13 24.69 -33.57 20.43
CA GLY A 13 23.80 -34.07 21.49
C GLY A 13 22.62 -34.92 21.01
N TYR A 14 22.33 -34.97 19.70
CA TYR A 14 21.21 -35.76 19.16
C TYR A 14 21.43 -37.26 19.32
N VAL A 15 22.61 -37.75 18.91
CA VAL A 15 22.96 -39.18 19.03
C VAL A 15 22.95 -39.64 20.49
N ARG A 16 23.40 -38.78 21.42
CA ARG A 16 23.36 -39.06 22.87
C ARG A 16 21.93 -39.16 23.40
N LEU A 17 21.03 -38.30 22.94
CA LEU A 17 19.60 -38.34 23.25
C LEU A 17 18.99 -39.67 22.78
N LEU A 18 19.27 -40.09 21.53
CA LEU A 18 18.78 -41.37 21.00
C LEU A 18 19.30 -42.58 21.79
N ALA A 19 20.59 -42.58 22.13
CA ALA A 19 21.19 -43.64 22.95
C ALA A 19 20.56 -43.72 24.35
N ALA A 20 20.26 -42.58 24.98
CA ALA A 20 19.61 -42.54 26.28
C ALA A 20 18.16 -43.05 26.22
N ALA A 21 17.41 -42.67 25.18
CA ALA A 21 16.06 -43.19 24.94
C ALA A 21 16.07 -44.71 24.73
N ALA A 22 17.01 -45.22 23.93
CA ALA A 22 17.16 -46.65 23.67
C ALA A 22 17.50 -47.46 24.93
N ALA A 23 18.43 -46.93 25.76
CA ALA A 23 18.92 -47.63 26.95
C ALA A 23 17.92 -47.63 28.11
N THR A 24 17.10 -46.59 28.24
CA THR A 24 16.24 -46.39 29.42
C THR A 24 14.74 -46.45 29.13
N GLY A 25 14.34 -46.37 27.85
CA GLY A 25 12.95 -46.21 27.43
C GLY A 25 12.33 -44.86 27.82
N ARG A 26 13.12 -43.93 28.38
CA ARG A 26 12.62 -42.63 28.83
C ARG A 26 12.33 -41.72 27.65
N ARG A 27 11.41 -40.78 27.86
CA ARG A 27 11.20 -39.65 26.94
C ARG A 27 12.33 -38.63 27.08
N PRO A 28 12.66 -37.89 26.00
CA PRO A 28 13.48 -36.68 26.06
C PRO A 28 13.04 -35.74 27.20
N THR A 29 14.01 -35.24 27.93
CA THR A 29 13.82 -34.21 28.96
C THR A 29 13.51 -32.87 28.32
N ARG A 30 12.99 -31.93 29.13
CA ARG A 30 12.78 -30.55 28.69
C ARG A 30 14.06 -29.91 28.15
N ASP A 31 15.18 -30.06 28.86
CA ASP A 31 16.46 -29.47 28.46
C ASP A 31 16.99 -30.05 27.14
N GLU A 32 16.76 -31.35 26.89
CA GLU A 32 17.10 -31.99 25.62
C GLU A 32 16.26 -31.43 24.46
N LEU A 33 14.96 -31.21 24.69
CA LEU A 33 14.07 -30.61 23.70
C LEU A 33 14.38 -29.12 23.47
N ASP A 34 14.67 -28.36 24.53
CA ASP A 34 15.09 -26.95 24.43
C ASP A 34 16.42 -26.83 23.68
N SER A 35 17.35 -27.77 23.88
CA SER A 35 18.56 -27.87 23.07
C SER A 35 18.25 -28.11 21.59
N ARG A 36 17.23 -28.94 21.24
CA ARG A 36 16.81 -29.13 19.84
C ARG A 36 16.20 -27.87 19.24
N ARG A 37 15.35 -27.16 19.99
CA ARG A 37 14.82 -25.85 19.57
C ARG A 37 15.94 -24.86 19.24
N ALA A 38 16.94 -24.74 20.11
CA ALA A 38 18.08 -23.83 19.91
C ALA A 38 18.96 -24.22 18.70
N VAL A 39 19.01 -25.50 18.31
CA VAL A 39 19.63 -25.92 17.05
C VAL A 39 18.78 -25.46 15.86
N GLY A 40 17.46 -25.64 15.93
CA GLY A 40 16.53 -25.21 14.88
C GLY A 40 16.58 -23.69 14.65
N GLU A 41 16.60 -22.92 15.73
CA GLU A 41 16.73 -21.45 15.69
C GLU A 41 18.03 -21.03 14.98
N ARG A 42 19.19 -21.53 15.42
CA ARG A 42 20.49 -21.22 14.79
C ARG A 42 20.57 -21.67 13.34
N ALA A 43 19.95 -22.80 12.99
CA ALA A 43 19.92 -23.29 11.61
C ALA A 43 19.12 -22.35 10.70
N ALA A 44 17.99 -21.82 11.18
CA ALA A 44 17.20 -20.82 10.46
C ALA A 44 17.98 -19.51 10.29
N GLU A 45 18.64 -19.02 11.35
CA GLU A 45 19.49 -17.82 11.31
C GLU A 45 20.67 -17.96 10.34
N ALA A 46 21.23 -19.16 10.22
CA ALA A 46 22.29 -19.48 9.26
C ALA A 46 21.78 -19.72 7.82
N GLY A 47 20.47 -19.68 7.58
CA GLY A 47 19.87 -19.85 6.25
C GLY A 47 19.80 -21.29 5.74
N HIS A 48 19.94 -22.29 6.61
CA HIS A 48 19.79 -23.69 6.22
C HIS A 48 18.31 -24.05 6.03
N GLY A 49 17.97 -24.88 5.03
CA GLY A 49 16.59 -25.28 4.81
C GLY A 49 16.10 -26.34 5.81
N LEU A 50 14.90 -26.14 6.38
CA LEU A 50 14.28 -27.11 7.32
C LEU A 50 14.23 -28.54 6.76
N ARG A 51 13.93 -28.70 5.47
CA ARG A 51 13.90 -30.03 4.81
C ARG A 51 15.25 -30.74 4.90
N ALA A 52 16.33 -30.03 4.63
CA ALA A 52 17.67 -30.60 4.71
C ALA A 52 17.97 -30.97 6.17
N LEU A 53 17.61 -30.10 7.11
CA LEU A 53 17.88 -30.27 8.54
C LEU A 53 17.19 -31.52 9.10
N VAL A 54 15.92 -31.74 8.74
CA VAL A 54 15.18 -32.95 9.05
C VAL A 54 15.84 -34.18 8.40
N GLY A 55 16.22 -34.07 7.12
CA GLY A 55 16.94 -35.13 6.41
C GLY A 55 18.20 -35.60 7.14
N ALA A 56 19.05 -34.66 7.58
CA ALA A 56 20.26 -34.96 8.32
C ALA A 56 20.00 -35.69 9.65
N HIS A 57 18.93 -35.31 10.38
CA HIS A 57 18.55 -35.98 11.63
C HIS A 57 18.03 -37.41 11.39
N LEU A 58 17.30 -37.63 10.30
CA LEU A 58 16.83 -38.97 9.91
C LEU A 58 18.00 -39.87 9.46
N ASP A 59 18.97 -39.33 8.71
CA ASP A 59 20.16 -40.08 8.32
C ASP A 59 21.06 -40.38 9.53
N ALA A 60 21.20 -39.43 10.47
CA ALA A 60 21.90 -39.67 11.72
C ALA A 60 21.23 -40.77 12.55
N THR A 61 19.89 -40.80 12.59
CA THR A 61 19.12 -41.87 13.24
C THR A 61 19.39 -43.23 12.61
N ARG A 62 19.41 -43.31 11.27
CA ARG A 62 19.69 -44.56 10.56
C ARG A 62 21.10 -45.08 10.83
N SER A 63 22.09 -44.19 10.82
CA SER A 63 23.50 -44.54 11.05
C SER A 63 23.79 -44.93 12.51
N HIS A 64 23.03 -44.41 13.47
CA HIS A 64 23.20 -44.66 14.91
C HIS A 64 22.03 -45.43 15.50
N TRP A 65 21.35 -46.24 14.68
CA TRP A 65 20.22 -47.04 15.15
C TRP A 65 20.69 -47.97 16.29
N PRO A 66 20.05 -47.95 17.46
CA PRO A 66 20.52 -48.70 18.60
C PRO A 66 20.33 -50.20 18.37
N ALA A 67 21.36 -50.99 18.64
CA ALA A 67 21.31 -52.45 18.55
C ALA A 67 20.39 -53.09 19.60
N THR A 68 20.12 -52.37 20.69
CA THR A 68 19.31 -52.81 21.84
C THR A 68 18.42 -51.68 22.32
N GLY A 69 17.19 -52.00 22.72
CA GLY A 69 16.20 -51.01 23.18
C GLY A 69 14.84 -51.21 22.50
N SER A 70 13.81 -50.50 22.97
CA SER A 70 12.49 -50.52 22.32
C SER A 70 12.50 -49.62 21.09
N PRO A 71 12.22 -50.14 19.87
CA PRO A 71 12.09 -49.33 18.67
C PRO A 71 11.09 -48.18 18.84
N ASP A 72 9.98 -48.42 19.55
CA ASP A 72 8.95 -47.42 19.81
C ASP A 72 9.48 -46.25 20.64
N SER A 73 10.32 -46.54 21.65
CA SER A 73 10.92 -45.49 22.49
C SER A 73 11.89 -44.59 21.71
N VAL A 74 12.63 -45.18 20.77
CA VAL A 74 13.59 -44.47 19.91
C VAL A 74 12.83 -43.64 18.89
N LEU A 75 11.82 -44.21 18.22
CA LEU A 75 10.98 -43.48 17.28
C LEU A 75 10.23 -42.32 17.96
N ALA A 76 9.73 -42.52 19.18
CA ALA A 76 9.12 -41.44 19.96
C ALA A 76 10.11 -40.32 20.30
N ALA A 77 11.37 -40.67 20.63
CA ALA A 77 12.42 -39.69 20.89
C ALA A 77 12.83 -38.94 19.62
N VAL A 78 12.91 -39.62 18.47
CA VAL A 78 13.16 -39.00 17.15
C VAL A 78 12.05 -38.01 16.82
N ALA A 79 10.77 -38.42 16.94
CA ALA A 79 9.63 -37.56 16.67
C ALA A 79 9.67 -36.29 17.53
N GLN A 80 9.83 -36.43 18.85
CA GLN A 80 9.89 -35.27 19.75
C GLN A 80 11.10 -34.37 19.48
N ALA A 81 12.25 -34.93 19.13
CA ALA A 81 13.44 -34.16 18.82
C ALA A 81 13.29 -33.39 17.50
N VAL A 82 12.72 -34.00 16.46
CA VAL A 82 12.44 -33.36 15.16
C VAL A 82 11.35 -32.30 15.30
N ASP A 83 10.30 -32.56 16.07
CA ASP A 83 9.25 -31.58 16.36
C ASP A 83 9.81 -30.36 17.08
N ALA A 84 10.63 -30.57 18.12
CA ALA A 84 11.28 -29.47 18.84
C ALA A 84 12.25 -28.66 17.95
N LEU A 85 12.99 -29.34 17.07
CA LEU A 85 13.86 -28.73 16.08
C LEU A 85 13.06 -27.86 15.09
N ALA A 86 11.98 -28.39 14.54
CA ALA A 86 11.09 -27.65 13.62
C ALA A 86 10.42 -26.46 14.32
N GLU A 87 9.99 -26.62 15.58
CA GLU A 87 9.38 -25.55 16.36
C GLU A 87 10.35 -24.36 16.54
N GLY A 88 11.61 -24.64 16.88
CA GLY A 88 12.64 -23.60 17.00
C GLY A 88 12.92 -22.91 15.66
N TYR A 89 13.05 -23.70 14.60
CA TYR A 89 13.26 -23.19 13.24
C TYR A 89 12.13 -22.25 12.79
N GLU A 90 10.87 -22.70 12.91
CA GLU A 90 9.70 -21.90 12.51
C GLU A 90 9.54 -20.64 13.35
N ARG A 91 9.94 -20.68 14.62
CA ARG A 91 9.91 -19.50 15.51
C ARG A 91 10.93 -18.46 15.06
N ALA A 92 12.17 -18.87 14.80
CA ALA A 92 13.21 -17.99 14.29
C ALA A 92 12.83 -17.41 12.92
N GLN A 93 12.30 -18.22 12.01
CA GLN A 93 11.83 -17.75 10.71
C GLN A 93 10.70 -16.71 10.84
N ARG A 94 9.71 -16.96 11.71
CA ARG A 94 8.63 -15.99 11.99
C ARG A 94 9.15 -14.70 12.60
N LEU A 95 10.13 -14.77 13.51
CA LEU A 95 10.75 -13.60 14.10
C LEU A 95 11.52 -12.78 13.06
N ALA A 96 12.29 -13.44 12.20
CA ALA A 96 13.03 -12.80 11.12
C ALA A 96 12.09 -12.06 10.15
N VAL A 97 10.98 -12.69 9.72
CA VAL A 97 9.97 -12.04 8.86
C VAL A 97 9.42 -10.78 9.53
N ARG A 98 9.05 -10.85 10.82
CA ARG A 98 8.53 -9.69 11.55
C ARG A 98 9.56 -8.57 11.72
N GLN A 99 10.83 -8.93 11.92
CA GLN A 99 11.92 -7.96 12.01
C GLN A 99 12.15 -7.26 10.68
N GLU A 100 12.10 -8.01 9.57
CA GLU A 100 12.21 -7.47 8.23
C GLU A 100 11.04 -6.52 7.90
N GLU A 101 9.82 -6.92 8.22
CA GLU A 101 8.61 -6.07 8.10
C GLU A 101 8.74 -4.79 8.93
N ALA A 102 9.18 -4.91 10.19
CA ALA A 102 9.38 -3.75 11.05
C ALA A 102 10.49 -2.80 10.52
N ALA A 103 11.60 -3.35 10.02
CA ALA A 103 12.68 -2.57 9.44
C ALA A 103 12.25 -1.86 8.15
N ARG A 104 11.40 -2.50 7.34
CA ARG A 104 10.78 -1.92 6.13
C ARG A 104 9.88 -0.74 6.50
N ARG A 105 9.03 -0.90 7.52
CA ARG A 105 8.18 0.20 8.03
C ARG A 105 8.97 1.38 8.53
N GLU A 106 9.94 1.12 9.40
CA GLU A 106 10.81 2.16 9.93
C GLU A 106 11.54 2.89 8.79
N PHE A 107 11.95 2.17 7.74
CA PHE A 107 12.62 2.77 6.59
C PHE A 107 11.67 3.68 5.80
N ILE A 108 10.44 3.23 5.57
CA ILE A 108 9.42 4.03 4.88
C ILE A 108 9.08 5.28 5.70
N ASP A 109 8.90 5.14 7.01
CA ASP A 109 8.64 6.29 7.88
C ASP A 109 9.80 7.29 7.86
N ASP A 110 11.04 6.81 7.95
CA ASP A 110 12.23 7.66 7.86
C ASP A 110 12.35 8.35 6.50
N LEU A 111 12.03 7.63 5.41
CA LEU A 111 12.05 8.14 4.05
C LEU A 111 10.98 9.22 3.86
N LEU A 112 9.75 8.99 4.31
CA LEU A 112 8.62 9.89 4.13
C LEU A 112 8.69 11.12 5.04
N TYR A 113 9.18 10.99 6.26
CA TYR A 113 9.27 12.12 7.22
C TYR A 113 10.66 12.79 7.25
N GLY A 114 11.62 12.29 6.47
CA GLY A 114 12.97 12.86 6.38
C GLY A 114 13.73 12.85 7.71
N ARG A 115 13.50 11.85 8.57
CA ARG A 115 14.00 11.80 9.96
C ARG A 115 15.41 11.21 10.11
N SER A 116 16.03 10.81 9.00
CA SER A 116 17.29 10.05 9.00
C SER A 116 18.36 10.66 8.12
N ASP A 117 19.63 10.36 8.44
CA ASP A 117 20.79 10.73 7.62
C ASP A 117 20.70 10.08 6.22
N LEU A 118 21.03 10.83 5.18
CA LEU A 118 20.91 10.40 3.78
C LEU A 118 21.79 9.17 3.45
N GLY A 119 22.94 9.02 4.11
CA GLY A 119 23.83 7.87 3.90
C GLY A 119 23.24 6.59 4.48
N LEU A 120 22.67 6.66 5.70
CA LEU A 120 21.99 5.52 6.32
C LEU A 120 20.72 5.14 5.55
N LEU A 121 19.96 6.14 5.07
CA LEU A 121 18.80 5.93 4.21
C LEU A 121 19.18 5.24 2.90
N ALA A 122 20.26 5.66 2.24
CA ALA A 122 20.72 5.04 1.00
C ALA A 122 21.14 3.57 1.21
N GLN A 123 21.85 3.26 2.30
CA GLN A 123 22.25 1.89 2.62
C GLN A 123 21.04 0.97 2.84
N ARG A 124 20.02 1.45 3.58
CA ARG A 124 18.79 0.69 3.82
C ARG A 124 17.92 0.59 2.56
N ALA A 125 17.91 1.63 1.73
CA ALA A 125 17.19 1.61 0.47
C ALA A 125 17.68 0.50 -0.45
N GLU A 126 19.00 0.30 -0.57
CA GLU A 126 19.56 -0.79 -1.38
C GLU A 126 19.14 -2.18 -0.88
N HIS A 127 19.06 -2.37 0.45
CA HIS A 127 18.55 -3.61 1.06
C HIS A 127 17.10 -3.89 0.64
N PHE A 128 16.27 -2.84 0.54
CA PHE A 128 14.90 -2.92 0.03
C PHE A 128 14.78 -2.75 -1.50
N GLY A 129 15.90 -2.84 -2.23
CA GLY A 129 15.96 -2.77 -3.68
C GLY A 129 15.88 -1.37 -4.29
N LEU A 130 15.63 -0.32 -3.51
CA LEU A 130 15.54 1.05 -4.00
C LEU A 130 16.92 1.67 -4.22
N ARG A 131 17.08 2.40 -5.33
CA ARG A 131 18.32 3.11 -5.66
C ARG A 131 18.07 4.60 -5.71
N LEU A 132 18.13 5.26 -4.55
CA LEU A 132 17.76 6.67 -4.36
C LEU A 132 18.56 7.68 -5.21
N SER A 133 19.54 7.25 -6.02
CA SER A 133 20.19 8.08 -7.04
C SER A 133 19.34 8.32 -8.29
N PHE A 134 18.30 7.52 -8.51
CA PHE A 134 17.41 7.61 -9.67
C PHE A 134 16.09 8.33 -9.33
N GLU A 135 15.31 8.60 -10.37
CA GLU A 135 13.91 9.00 -10.21
C GLU A 135 13.06 7.83 -9.74
N HIS A 136 12.09 8.12 -8.89
CA HIS A 136 11.10 7.16 -8.42
C HIS A 136 9.71 7.76 -8.57
N ALA A 137 8.74 6.89 -8.84
CA ALA A 137 7.34 7.23 -8.79
C ALA A 137 6.64 6.35 -7.74
N VAL A 138 5.61 6.90 -7.13
CA VAL A 138 4.86 6.23 -6.06
C VAL A 138 3.40 6.07 -6.48
N ALA A 139 2.88 4.86 -6.36
CA ALA A 139 1.45 4.58 -6.47
C ALA A 139 0.87 4.29 -5.09
N VAL A 140 -0.32 4.83 -4.82
CA VAL A 140 -1.05 4.65 -3.57
C VAL A 140 -2.44 4.12 -3.88
N ALA A 141 -2.77 2.96 -3.33
CA ALA A 141 -4.10 2.37 -3.44
C ALA A 141 -4.89 2.59 -2.16
N GLN A 142 -6.11 3.10 -2.29
CA GLN A 142 -7.06 3.31 -1.20
C GLN A 142 -8.30 2.46 -1.45
N GLY A 143 -8.54 1.51 -0.56
CA GLY A 143 -9.73 0.66 -0.55
C GLY A 143 -10.84 1.23 0.34
N THR A 144 -11.97 0.54 0.37
CA THR A 144 -13.09 0.82 1.28
C THR A 144 -12.78 0.46 2.74
N VAL A 145 -11.83 -0.45 2.94
CA VAL A 145 -11.29 -0.86 4.25
C VAL A 145 -9.81 -0.54 4.27
N ALA A 146 -9.31 -0.11 5.43
CA ALA A 146 -7.89 0.15 5.65
C ALA A 146 -7.08 -1.15 5.51
N TYR A 147 -5.99 -1.10 4.76
CA TYR A 147 -5.06 -2.20 4.61
C TYR A 147 -4.08 -2.31 5.78
N ASP A 148 -3.80 -3.53 6.21
CA ASP A 148 -2.76 -3.89 7.17
C ASP A 148 -1.64 -4.69 6.47
N GLU A 149 -0.44 -4.72 7.06
CA GLU A 149 0.68 -5.53 6.54
C GLU A 149 0.38 -7.02 6.50
N GLY A 150 -0.45 -7.47 7.43
CA GLY A 150 -0.91 -8.85 7.50
C GLY A 150 -1.95 -9.22 6.43
N ASP A 151 -2.40 -8.28 5.58
CA ASP A 151 -3.50 -8.52 4.67
C ASP A 151 -3.16 -9.49 3.54
N ALA A 152 -4.17 -10.28 3.17
CA ALA A 152 -4.09 -11.17 2.01
C ALA A 152 -3.86 -10.39 0.72
N VAL A 153 -4.46 -9.20 0.60
CA VAL A 153 -4.35 -8.31 -0.58
C VAL A 153 -2.91 -7.89 -0.81
N LEU A 154 -2.20 -7.38 0.22
CA LEU A 154 -0.80 -6.99 0.09
C LEU A 154 0.04 -8.15 -0.44
N ARG A 155 -0.09 -9.34 0.18
CA ARG A 155 0.65 -10.55 -0.22
C ARG A 155 0.30 -11.05 -1.62
N GLU A 156 -0.93 -10.85 -2.08
CA GLU A 156 -1.36 -11.21 -3.42
C GLU A 156 -0.73 -10.27 -4.46
N VAL A 157 -0.82 -8.97 -4.22
CA VAL A 157 -0.22 -7.93 -5.07
C VAL A 157 1.30 -8.07 -5.12
N GLU A 158 1.95 -8.32 -3.98
CA GLU A 158 3.40 -8.57 -3.88
C GLU A 158 3.81 -9.78 -4.72
N ARG A 159 3.11 -10.91 -4.56
CA ARG A 159 3.37 -12.13 -5.35
C ARG A 159 3.18 -11.90 -6.85
N ALA A 160 2.16 -11.14 -7.24
CA ALA A 160 1.91 -10.82 -8.64
C ALA A 160 3.02 -9.92 -9.23
N LEU A 161 3.47 -8.91 -8.49
CA LEU A 161 4.56 -8.02 -8.90
C LEU A 161 5.88 -8.78 -9.05
N ILE A 162 6.27 -9.55 -8.02
CA ILE A 162 7.50 -10.36 -8.05
C ILE A 162 7.45 -11.38 -9.18
N GLY A 163 6.31 -12.05 -9.38
CA GLY A 163 6.14 -13.02 -10.45
C GLY A 163 6.29 -12.44 -11.86
N ARG A 164 5.96 -11.15 -12.05
CA ARG A 164 6.02 -10.48 -13.36
C ARG A 164 7.34 -9.76 -13.61
N PHE A 165 7.84 -9.01 -12.63
CA PHE A 165 8.98 -8.10 -12.79
C PHE A 165 10.23 -8.58 -12.07
N GLY A 166 10.14 -9.66 -11.30
CA GLY A 166 11.21 -10.13 -10.43
C GLY A 166 11.40 -9.25 -9.20
N ASP A 167 12.53 -9.45 -8.54
CA ASP A 167 12.83 -8.90 -7.20
C ASP A 167 13.59 -7.57 -7.24
N ARG A 168 13.48 -6.80 -8.33
CA ARG A 168 14.37 -5.67 -8.57
C ARG A 168 13.63 -4.34 -8.42
N SER A 169 14.04 -3.58 -7.41
CA SER A 169 13.75 -2.15 -7.25
C SER A 169 12.29 -1.73 -7.06
N ILE A 170 11.43 -2.65 -6.62
CA ILE A 170 10.04 -2.36 -6.28
C ILE A 170 9.89 -2.53 -4.77
N LEU A 171 9.42 -1.48 -4.09
CA LEU A 171 9.10 -1.55 -2.67
C LEU A 171 7.59 -1.49 -2.48
N LEU A 172 7.04 -2.53 -1.88
CA LEU A 172 5.62 -2.62 -1.53
C LEU A 172 5.46 -2.63 0.00
N THR A 173 4.54 -1.80 0.50
CA THR A 173 4.26 -1.65 1.93
C THR A 173 2.83 -1.16 2.15
N THR A 174 2.44 -1.03 3.42
CA THR A 174 1.22 -0.32 3.83
C THR A 174 1.57 0.92 4.64
N LYS A 175 0.80 1.99 4.46
CA LYS A 175 0.95 3.23 5.23
C LYS A 175 -0.41 3.88 5.43
N ASP A 176 -0.75 4.17 6.68
CA ASP A 176 -2.01 4.83 7.07
C ASP A 176 -3.26 4.18 6.44
N GLY A 177 -3.28 2.84 6.41
CA GLY A 177 -4.38 2.07 5.83
C GLY A 177 -4.41 1.98 4.31
N ARG A 178 -3.35 2.41 3.62
CA ARG A 178 -3.22 2.41 2.15
C ARG A 178 -2.09 1.49 1.70
N LEU A 179 -2.23 0.85 0.54
CA LEU A 179 -1.10 0.15 -0.08
C LEU A 179 -0.24 1.17 -0.81
N VAL A 180 1.08 1.07 -0.64
CA VAL A 180 2.05 1.96 -1.27
C VAL A 180 3.04 1.12 -2.06
N CYS A 181 3.21 1.47 -3.33
CA CYS A 181 4.18 0.87 -4.23
C CYS A 181 5.14 1.96 -4.73
N VAL A 182 6.43 1.79 -4.45
CA VAL A 182 7.51 2.65 -4.96
C VAL A 182 8.24 1.88 -6.05
N ALA A 183 8.38 2.49 -7.22
CA ALA A 183 9.10 1.92 -8.35
C ALA A 183 10.02 2.97 -9.01
N PRO A 184 11.01 2.54 -9.81
CA PRO A 184 11.83 3.45 -10.60
C PRO A 184 10.95 4.26 -11.56
N GLY A 185 11.30 5.54 -11.76
CA GLY A 185 10.50 6.50 -12.51
C GLY A 185 10.33 6.18 -14.00
N ASP A 186 11.23 5.38 -14.56
CA ASP A 186 11.19 4.89 -15.94
C ASP A 186 10.35 3.61 -16.11
N GLN A 187 9.83 3.05 -15.01
CA GLN A 187 9.07 1.79 -14.99
C GLN A 187 7.58 2.02 -14.72
N ASP A 188 6.92 2.88 -15.49
CA ASP A 188 5.48 3.15 -15.35
C ASP A 188 4.61 1.89 -15.43
N GLU A 189 5.06 0.88 -16.20
CA GLU A 189 4.36 -0.40 -16.31
C GLU A 189 4.24 -1.16 -14.98
N VAL A 190 5.17 -0.95 -14.04
CA VAL A 190 5.12 -1.55 -12.70
C VAL A 190 3.97 -0.94 -11.91
N LEU A 191 3.87 0.39 -11.90
CA LEU A 191 2.82 1.11 -11.16
C LEU A 191 1.45 0.89 -11.79
N ALA A 192 1.37 0.83 -13.12
CA ALA A 192 0.13 0.48 -13.83
C ALA A 192 -0.31 -0.96 -13.51
N PHE A 193 0.64 -1.91 -13.43
CA PHE A 193 0.33 -3.29 -13.04
C PHE A 193 -0.07 -3.39 -11.56
N PHE A 194 0.62 -2.70 -10.66
CA PHE A 194 0.23 -2.57 -9.26
C PHE A 194 -1.21 -2.06 -9.14
N ALA A 195 -1.55 -0.97 -9.85
CA ALA A 195 -2.88 -0.39 -9.82
C ALA A 195 -3.95 -1.40 -10.26
N LYS A 196 -3.66 -2.15 -11.33
CA LYS A 196 -4.54 -3.23 -11.81
C LYS A 196 -4.73 -4.34 -10.77
N GLN A 197 -3.66 -4.79 -10.10
CA GLN A 197 -3.75 -5.84 -9.09
C GLN A 197 -4.47 -5.38 -7.83
N ALA A 198 -4.16 -4.18 -7.34
CA ALA A 198 -4.84 -3.58 -6.19
C ALA A 198 -6.35 -3.42 -6.45
N PHE A 199 -6.72 -2.94 -7.64
CA PHE A 199 -8.12 -2.82 -8.06
C PHE A 199 -8.84 -4.17 -8.15
N ALA A 200 -8.15 -5.21 -8.67
CA ALA A 200 -8.75 -6.54 -8.79
C ALA A 200 -8.92 -7.25 -7.44
N ALA A 201 -8.06 -6.96 -6.47
CA ALA A 201 -8.04 -7.62 -5.17
C ALA A 201 -8.93 -6.93 -4.10
N ALA A 202 -9.43 -5.72 -4.36
CA ALA A 202 -10.24 -4.98 -3.40
C ALA A 202 -11.38 -4.18 -4.07
N ASP A 203 -12.60 -4.43 -3.61
CA ASP A 203 -13.79 -3.70 -4.08
C ASP A 203 -13.74 -2.21 -3.72
N GLY A 204 -14.11 -1.37 -4.69
CA GLY A 204 -14.15 0.08 -4.53
C GLY A 204 -12.77 0.72 -4.35
N CYS A 205 -11.70 0.02 -4.70
CA CYS A 205 -10.35 0.55 -4.64
C CYS A 205 -10.13 1.64 -5.70
N GLN A 206 -9.53 2.75 -5.30
CA GLN A 206 -9.01 3.77 -6.20
C GLN A 206 -7.49 3.89 -6.03
N VAL A 207 -6.76 4.00 -7.13
CA VAL A 207 -5.30 4.07 -7.12
C VAL A 207 -4.85 5.39 -7.71
N ALA A 208 -3.95 6.10 -7.03
CA ALA A 208 -3.31 7.29 -7.57
C ALA A 208 -1.82 7.07 -7.79
N ILE A 209 -1.29 7.61 -8.89
CA ILE A 209 0.11 7.51 -9.28
C ILE A 209 0.70 8.93 -9.31
N GLY A 210 1.69 9.17 -8.45
CA GLY A 210 2.50 10.37 -8.45
C GLY A 210 3.47 10.40 -9.62
N ARG A 211 4.01 11.59 -9.95
CA ARG A 211 4.97 11.70 -11.05
C ARG A 211 6.34 11.13 -10.64
N PRO A 212 7.17 10.70 -11.60
CA PRO A 212 8.58 10.45 -11.35
C PRO A 212 9.28 11.69 -10.78
N GLN A 213 10.01 11.52 -9.69
CA GLN A 213 10.78 12.59 -9.05
C GLN A 213 12.16 12.07 -8.61
N PRO A 214 13.22 12.89 -8.69
CA PRO A 214 14.58 12.46 -8.40
C PRO A 214 14.84 12.35 -6.89
N GLY A 215 15.65 11.35 -6.50
CA GLY A 215 16.21 11.31 -5.16
C GLY A 215 15.27 10.74 -4.09
N ALA A 216 15.78 10.68 -2.86
CA ALA A 216 14.99 10.32 -1.68
C ALA A 216 13.80 11.26 -1.47
N GLY A 217 14.03 12.58 -1.58
CA GLY A 217 12.96 13.58 -1.50
C GLY A 217 11.93 13.46 -2.63
N GLY A 218 12.34 12.92 -3.78
CA GLY A 218 11.42 12.65 -4.89
C GLY A 218 10.40 11.57 -4.57
N VAL A 219 10.77 10.52 -3.82
CA VAL A 219 9.81 9.52 -3.34
C VAL A 219 8.72 10.19 -2.50
N VAL A 220 9.10 11.08 -1.58
CA VAL A 220 8.15 11.82 -0.73
C VAL A 220 7.23 12.69 -1.58
N GLN A 221 7.79 13.47 -2.50
CA GLN A 221 7.01 14.34 -3.38
C GLN A 221 6.03 13.55 -4.25
N SER A 222 6.46 12.42 -4.82
CA SER A 222 5.59 11.55 -5.63
C SER A 222 4.49 10.92 -4.77
N TYR A 223 4.80 10.50 -3.54
CA TYR A 223 3.81 10.01 -2.59
C TYR A 223 2.77 11.08 -2.24
N GLU A 224 3.19 12.30 -1.90
CA GLU A 224 2.29 13.43 -1.64
C GLU A 224 1.43 13.78 -2.85
N GLU A 225 1.99 13.74 -4.06
CA GLU A 225 1.23 13.91 -5.30
C GLU A 225 0.13 12.85 -5.47
N ALA A 226 0.41 11.58 -5.17
CA ALA A 226 -0.58 10.52 -5.19
C ALA A 226 -1.67 10.71 -4.12
N LEU A 227 -1.30 11.10 -2.89
CA LEU A 227 -2.28 11.42 -1.83
C LEU A 227 -3.19 12.58 -2.21
N ASN A 228 -2.60 13.64 -2.77
CA ASN A 228 -3.36 14.81 -3.24
C ASN A 228 -4.33 14.41 -4.36
N ALA A 229 -3.91 13.55 -5.29
CA ALA A 229 -4.79 13.04 -6.33
C ALA A 229 -6.00 12.26 -5.77
N LEU A 230 -5.80 11.39 -4.76
CA LEU A 230 -6.91 10.69 -4.08
C LEU A 230 -7.86 11.68 -3.38
N ASN A 231 -7.32 12.68 -2.67
CA ASN A 231 -8.14 13.69 -2.00
C ASN A 231 -8.94 14.56 -3.00
N LEU A 232 -8.33 14.91 -4.13
CA LEU A 232 -9.00 15.61 -5.22
C LEU A 232 -10.12 14.77 -5.81
N ALA A 233 -9.89 13.47 -6.02
CA ALA A 233 -10.90 12.57 -6.56
C ALA A 233 -12.10 12.42 -5.63
N GLU A 234 -11.88 12.34 -4.32
CA GLU A 234 -12.97 12.34 -3.34
C GLU A 234 -13.81 13.64 -3.41
N ARG A 235 -13.15 14.80 -3.40
CA ARG A 235 -13.83 16.12 -3.39
C ARG A 235 -14.50 16.49 -4.70
N LEU A 236 -13.95 16.00 -5.81
CA LEU A 236 -14.46 16.24 -7.16
C LEU A 236 -15.28 15.05 -7.70
N GLU A 237 -15.55 14.05 -6.85
CA GLU A 237 -16.31 12.84 -7.20
C GLU A 237 -15.81 12.21 -8.52
N LEU A 238 -14.49 12.04 -8.64
CA LEU A 238 -13.87 11.43 -9.80
C LEU A 238 -13.93 9.90 -9.67
N ASP A 239 -14.68 9.25 -10.56
CA ASP A 239 -14.90 7.80 -10.55
C ASP A 239 -13.81 6.98 -11.29
N ALA A 240 -12.73 7.64 -11.73
CA ALA A 240 -11.66 6.94 -12.43
C ALA A 240 -10.96 5.97 -11.47
N PRO A 241 -10.82 4.67 -11.82
CA PRO A 241 -10.21 3.68 -10.93
C PRO A 241 -8.71 3.94 -10.72
N VAL A 242 -8.06 4.56 -11.71
CA VAL A 242 -6.66 4.96 -11.66
C VAL A 242 -6.55 6.44 -11.98
N LEU A 243 -5.93 7.19 -11.08
CA LEU A 243 -5.66 8.62 -11.18
C LEU A 243 -4.17 8.81 -11.42
N ARG A 244 -3.80 9.71 -12.33
CA ARG A 244 -2.42 10.15 -12.47
C ARG A 244 -2.32 11.59 -12.01
N ALA A 245 -1.40 11.87 -11.10
CA ALA A 245 -1.17 13.23 -10.61
C ALA A 245 -0.82 14.20 -11.75
N ALA A 246 -0.15 13.71 -12.80
CA ALA A 246 0.15 14.46 -14.02
C ALA A 246 -1.09 15.03 -14.73
N ASP A 247 -2.23 14.34 -14.64
CA ASP A 247 -3.48 14.76 -15.28
C ASP A 247 -4.27 15.76 -14.42
N LEU A 248 -3.88 15.93 -13.15
CA LEU A 248 -4.58 16.72 -12.15
C LEU A 248 -3.80 17.97 -11.71
N LEU A 249 -2.70 18.32 -12.39
CA LEU A 249 -1.78 19.39 -11.98
C LEU A 249 -2.41 20.78 -11.87
N VAL A 250 -3.54 21.03 -12.53
CA VAL A 250 -4.24 22.32 -12.44
C VAL A 250 -4.85 22.53 -11.04
N TYR A 251 -5.33 21.48 -10.37
CA TYR A 251 -6.04 21.62 -9.11
C TYR A 251 -5.13 22.06 -7.95
N PRO A 252 -3.91 21.49 -7.76
CA PRO A 252 -2.96 22.01 -6.79
C PRO A 252 -2.58 23.48 -7.01
N VAL A 253 -2.54 23.95 -8.26
CA VAL A 253 -2.31 25.36 -8.56
C VAL A 253 -3.47 26.22 -8.07
N LEU A 254 -4.71 25.78 -8.32
CA LEU A 254 -5.92 26.47 -7.88
C LEU A 254 -6.07 26.52 -6.35
N THR A 255 -5.61 25.50 -5.63
CA THR A 255 -5.76 25.40 -4.17
C THR A 255 -4.56 25.93 -3.38
N ARG A 256 -3.48 26.33 -4.06
CA ARG A 256 -2.27 26.85 -3.42
C ARG A 256 -2.54 28.09 -2.57
N ASP A 257 -3.42 28.97 -3.04
CA ASP A 257 -3.95 30.09 -2.27
C ASP A 257 -5.41 29.81 -1.90
N ARG A 258 -5.59 29.09 -0.79
CA ARG A 258 -6.91 28.72 -0.26
C ARG A 258 -7.77 29.95 0.03
N GLN A 259 -7.17 31.07 0.47
CA GLN A 259 -7.90 32.28 0.80
C GLN A 259 -8.42 32.97 -0.48
N ALA A 260 -7.57 33.10 -1.49
CA ALA A 260 -7.98 33.64 -2.78
C ALA A 260 -9.08 32.80 -3.43
N MET A 261 -9.00 31.46 -3.30
CA MET A 261 -10.07 30.58 -3.77
C MET A 261 -11.38 30.78 -2.98
N ALA A 262 -11.31 30.89 -1.66
CA ALA A 262 -12.47 31.18 -0.83
C ALA A 262 -13.11 32.55 -1.18
N ASP A 263 -12.30 33.57 -1.43
CA ASP A 263 -12.75 34.90 -1.87
C ASP A 263 -13.43 34.85 -3.23
N LEU A 264 -12.89 34.08 -4.19
CA LEU A 264 -13.52 33.84 -5.48
C LEU A 264 -14.88 33.17 -5.31
N VAL A 265 -14.97 32.10 -4.51
CA VAL A 265 -16.23 31.39 -4.27
C VAL A 265 -17.26 32.31 -3.61
N ARG A 266 -16.86 33.07 -2.58
CA ARG A 266 -17.75 34.03 -1.90
C ARG A 266 -18.23 35.13 -2.83
N SER A 267 -17.34 35.68 -3.66
CA SER A 267 -17.68 36.73 -4.61
C SER A 267 -18.62 36.25 -5.72
N VAL A 268 -18.35 35.07 -6.28
CA VAL A 268 -19.03 34.60 -7.51
C VAL A 268 -20.28 33.79 -7.19
N LEU A 269 -20.20 32.90 -6.20
CA LEU A 269 -21.27 31.95 -5.87
C LEU A 269 -22.02 32.34 -4.59
N GLY A 270 -21.47 33.22 -3.76
CA GLY A 270 -22.11 33.71 -2.53
C GLY A 270 -23.57 34.16 -2.69
N PRO A 271 -23.93 34.95 -3.73
CA PRO A 271 -25.31 35.36 -3.97
C PRO A 271 -26.32 34.22 -4.14
N MET A 272 -25.86 33.00 -4.49
CA MET A 272 -26.74 31.83 -4.60
C MET A 272 -27.31 31.37 -3.26
N ARG A 273 -26.73 31.78 -2.12
CA ARG A 273 -27.25 31.45 -0.79
C ARG A 273 -28.65 32.03 -0.55
N ASP A 274 -28.94 33.18 -1.16
CA ASP A 274 -30.23 33.86 -1.04
C ASP A 274 -31.31 33.28 -1.96
N ALA A 275 -30.96 32.28 -2.78
CA ALA A 275 -31.92 31.57 -3.60
C ALA A 275 -32.89 30.74 -2.72
N ARG A 276 -34.15 30.65 -3.18
CA ARG A 276 -35.12 29.75 -2.55
C ARG A 276 -34.64 28.31 -2.70
N GLY A 277 -34.40 27.62 -1.57
CA GLY A 277 -33.80 26.28 -1.54
C GLY A 277 -32.28 26.27 -1.34
N GLY A 278 -31.66 27.44 -1.13
CA GLY A 278 -30.23 27.58 -0.88
C GLY A 278 -29.37 27.45 -2.14
N ALA A 279 -28.05 27.51 -1.95
CA ALA A 279 -27.09 27.48 -3.04
C ALA A 279 -26.92 26.09 -3.69
N GLN A 280 -27.14 25.00 -2.94
CA GLN A 280 -26.83 23.63 -3.38
C GLN A 280 -27.47 23.26 -4.73
N PRO A 281 -28.79 23.45 -4.97
CA PRO A 281 -29.39 23.03 -6.24
C PRO A 281 -28.87 23.82 -7.45
N LEU A 282 -28.39 25.05 -7.24
CA LEU A 282 -27.80 25.89 -8.28
C LEU A 282 -26.35 25.48 -8.54
N LEU A 283 -25.61 25.12 -7.50
CA LEU A 283 -24.28 24.52 -7.61
C LEU A 283 -24.34 23.20 -8.39
N ASP A 284 -25.26 22.30 -8.04
CA ASP A 284 -25.49 21.03 -8.76
C ASP A 284 -25.81 21.28 -10.23
N THR A 285 -26.58 22.34 -10.51
CA THR A 285 -26.92 22.75 -11.87
C THR A 285 -25.70 23.18 -12.66
N LEU A 286 -24.82 24.00 -12.09
CA LEU A 286 -23.58 24.42 -12.75
C LEU A 286 -22.60 23.25 -12.94
N THR A 287 -22.45 22.39 -11.92
CA THR A 287 -21.60 21.19 -11.99
C THR A 287 -22.03 20.30 -13.14
N ALA A 288 -23.30 19.89 -13.19
CA ALA A 288 -23.80 19.05 -14.28
C ALA A 288 -23.73 19.74 -15.65
N TYR A 289 -23.93 21.07 -15.70
CA TYR A 289 -23.80 21.84 -16.93
C TYR A 289 -22.37 21.84 -17.48
N PHE A 290 -21.36 22.06 -16.63
CA PHE A 290 -19.95 22.06 -17.03
C PHE A 290 -19.45 20.65 -17.38
N GLU A 291 -19.83 19.63 -16.62
CA GLU A 291 -19.48 18.22 -16.91
C GLU A 291 -20.14 17.69 -18.19
N ALA A 292 -21.26 18.28 -18.61
CA ALA A 292 -21.91 18.00 -19.89
C ALA A 292 -21.27 18.77 -21.06
N GLY A 293 -20.13 19.44 -20.86
CA GLY A 293 -19.49 20.26 -21.90
C GLY A 293 -20.34 21.48 -22.27
N CYS A 294 -21.12 22.01 -21.31
CA CYS A 294 -22.06 23.11 -21.52
C CYS A 294 -23.24 22.78 -22.47
N VAL A 295 -23.52 21.49 -22.67
CA VAL A 295 -24.67 21.02 -23.45
C VAL A 295 -25.89 20.91 -22.53
N GLY A 296 -26.80 21.89 -22.62
CA GLY A 296 -27.97 21.97 -21.73
C GLY A 296 -28.89 20.74 -21.79
N ALA A 297 -29.09 20.12 -22.95
CA ALA A 297 -29.92 18.92 -23.06
C ALA A 297 -29.34 17.73 -22.27
N GLU A 298 -28.02 17.56 -22.30
CA GLU A 298 -27.32 16.49 -21.59
C GLU A 298 -27.29 16.76 -20.08
N ALA A 299 -27.04 18.01 -19.67
CA ALA A 299 -27.09 18.40 -18.26
C ALA A 299 -28.50 18.22 -17.65
N ALA A 300 -29.55 18.58 -18.40
CA ALA A 300 -30.93 18.37 -17.97
C ALA A 300 -31.25 16.88 -17.79
N ARG A 301 -30.78 16.03 -18.70
CA ARG A 301 -30.92 14.57 -18.61
C ARG A 301 -30.24 14.02 -17.34
N ARG A 302 -29.00 14.43 -17.06
CA ARG A 302 -28.26 14.01 -15.85
C ARG A 302 -28.97 14.40 -14.56
N LEU A 303 -29.57 15.58 -14.52
CA LEU A 303 -30.33 16.07 -13.37
C LEU A 303 -31.78 15.59 -13.32
N SER A 304 -32.23 14.76 -14.26
CA SER A 304 -33.63 14.34 -14.40
C SER A 304 -34.61 15.53 -14.50
N LEU A 305 -34.21 16.58 -15.22
CA LEU A 305 -34.99 17.80 -15.46
C LEU A 305 -35.42 17.90 -16.93
N SER A 306 -36.46 18.69 -17.19
CA SER A 306 -36.72 19.16 -18.55
C SER A 306 -35.68 20.20 -18.96
N VAL A 307 -35.38 20.31 -20.26
CA VAL A 307 -34.47 21.34 -20.79
C VAL A 307 -34.92 22.74 -20.38
N ARG A 308 -36.23 23.02 -20.40
CA ARG A 308 -36.80 24.30 -19.96
C ARG A 308 -36.52 24.59 -18.48
N ALA A 309 -36.63 23.58 -17.62
CA ALA A 309 -36.34 23.73 -16.19
C ALA A 309 -34.85 24.01 -15.95
N LEU A 310 -33.95 23.37 -16.72
CA LEU A 310 -32.53 23.69 -16.67
C LEU A 310 -32.24 25.12 -17.13
N THR A 311 -32.79 25.54 -18.28
CA THR A 311 -32.63 26.91 -18.79
C THR A 311 -33.06 27.94 -17.77
N TYR A 312 -34.23 27.73 -17.14
CA TYR A 312 -34.69 28.60 -16.06
C TYR A 312 -33.72 28.67 -14.87
N ARG A 313 -33.13 27.54 -14.46
CA ARG A 313 -32.13 27.54 -13.38
C ARG A 313 -30.85 28.29 -13.78
N LEU A 314 -30.38 28.13 -15.03
CA LEU A 314 -29.21 28.86 -15.54
C LEU A 314 -29.47 30.38 -15.63
N GLU A 315 -30.64 30.79 -16.11
CA GLU A 315 -31.08 32.20 -16.09
C GLU A 315 -31.15 32.73 -14.66
N ARG A 316 -31.67 31.93 -13.73
CA ARG A 316 -31.72 32.30 -12.31
C ARG A 316 -30.33 32.48 -11.71
N ILE A 317 -29.38 31.60 -12.06
CA ILE A 317 -27.97 31.73 -11.67
C ILE A 317 -27.43 33.07 -12.20
N HIS A 318 -27.63 33.36 -13.49
CA HIS A 318 -27.18 34.62 -14.09
C HIS A 318 -27.76 35.84 -13.36
N HIS A 319 -29.05 35.85 -13.03
CA HIS A 319 -29.67 36.94 -12.29
C HIS A 319 -29.12 37.12 -10.87
N LEU A 320 -28.73 36.04 -10.20
CA LEU A 320 -28.20 36.09 -8.83
C LEU A 320 -26.73 36.50 -8.80
N THR A 321 -25.91 35.96 -9.70
CA THR A 321 -24.45 36.16 -9.68
C THR A 321 -23.98 37.29 -10.57
N GLY A 322 -24.81 37.74 -11.51
CA GLY A 322 -24.43 38.64 -12.60
C GLY A 322 -23.57 37.98 -13.70
N ALA A 323 -23.15 36.72 -13.51
CA ALA A 323 -22.30 35.99 -14.44
C ALA A 323 -23.16 35.03 -15.29
N ASP A 324 -23.06 35.15 -16.61
CA ASP A 324 -23.78 34.29 -17.56
C ASP A 324 -23.01 32.98 -17.79
N PRO A 325 -23.55 31.79 -17.42
CA PRO A 325 -22.87 30.51 -17.65
C PRO A 325 -22.60 30.18 -19.13
N SER A 326 -23.36 30.80 -20.05
CA SER A 326 -23.23 30.59 -21.49
C SER A 326 -22.17 31.48 -22.12
N ASP A 327 -21.83 32.62 -21.52
CA ASP A 327 -20.76 33.51 -21.96
C ASP A 327 -19.38 32.90 -21.66
N PRO A 328 -18.44 32.79 -22.62
CA PRO A 328 -17.14 32.15 -22.39
C PRO A 328 -16.28 32.78 -21.29
N VAL A 329 -16.33 34.11 -21.12
CA VAL A 329 -15.49 34.82 -20.13
C VAL A 329 -16.05 34.60 -18.72
N HIS A 330 -17.36 34.76 -18.56
CA HIS A 330 -18.05 34.48 -17.31
C HIS A 330 -17.96 32.99 -16.93
N ARG A 331 -18.07 32.10 -17.92
CA ARG A 331 -18.00 30.65 -17.74
C ARG A 331 -16.71 30.22 -17.07
N TYR A 332 -15.55 30.70 -17.52
CA TYR A 332 -14.28 30.32 -16.90
C TYR A 332 -14.24 30.67 -15.41
N THR A 333 -14.71 31.87 -15.06
CA THR A 333 -14.81 32.34 -13.68
C THR A 333 -15.77 31.50 -12.86
N LEU A 334 -16.97 31.24 -13.38
CA LEU A 334 -17.99 30.39 -12.73
C LEU A 334 -17.49 28.96 -12.55
N GLN A 335 -16.90 28.35 -13.56
CA GLN A 335 -16.39 26.99 -13.50
C GLN A 335 -15.26 26.86 -12.49
N THR A 336 -14.35 27.83 -12.45
CA THR A 336 -13.28 27.86 -11.43
C THR A 336 -13.86 28.02 -10.02
N ALA A 337 -14.85 28.89 -9.84
CA ALA A 337 -15.54 29.04 -8.56
C ALA A 337 -16.31 27.77 -8.15
N VAL A 338 -16.91 27.04 -9.09
CA VAL A 338 -17.59 25.76 -8.80
C VAL A 338 -16.58 24.70 -8.37
N ILE A 339 -15.44 24.59 -9.07
CA ILE A 339 -14.34 23.71 -8.66
C ILE A 339 -13.86 24.11 -7.25
N GLY A 340 -13.64 25.39 -6.99
CA GLY A 340 -13.27 25.91 -5.69
C GLY A 340 -14.29 25.58 -4.60
N ALA A 341 -15.58 25.73 -4.88
CA ALA A 341 -16.64 25.40 -3.94
C ALA A 341 -16.62 23.93 -3.54
N ARG A 342 -16.47 23.01 -4.50
CA ARG A 342 -16.32 21.56 -4.25
C ARG A 342 -15.08 21.25 -3.44
N LEU A 343 -13.93 21.84 -3.80
CA LEU A 343 -12.67 21.65 -3.08
C LEU A 343 -12.66 22.24 -1.66
N LEU A 344 -13.56 23.17 -1.36
CA LEU A 344 -13.69 23.80 -0.05
C LEU A 344 -14.92 23.32 0.73
N ASP A 345 -15.65 22.31 0.23
CA ASP A 345 -16.87 21.77 0.82
C ASP A 345 -17.98 22.82 1.04
N TRP A 346 -18.02 23.86 0.21
CA TRP A 346 -19.08 24.87 0.21
C TRP A 346 -20.28 24.39 -0.62
N PRO A 347 -21.54 24.65 -0.20
CA PRO A 347 -21.99 25.52 0.89
C PRO A 347 -22.10 24.88 2.28
N SER A 348 -21.79 23.58 2.43
CA SER A 348 -21.89 22.84 3.69
C SER A 348 -20.96 23.38 4.78
N VAL A 349 -19.77 23.84 4.39
CA VAL A 349 -18.79 24.50 5.26
C VAL A 349 -18.77 26.00 4.95
N ALA A 350 -18.70 26.82 6.00
CA ALA A 350 -18.52 28.27 5.85
C ALA A 350 -17.08 28.61 5.42
N LEU A 351 -16.96 29.60 4.54
CA LEU A 351 -15.69 30.04 3.92
C LEU A 351 -15.03 31.22 4.63
#